data_AF-A0A916BZ13-F1
#
_entry.id   AF-A0A916BZ13-F1
#
_cell.length_a   1.000
_cell.length_b   1.000
_cell.length_c   1.000
_cell.angle_alpha   90.00
_cell.angle_beta   90.00
_cell.angle_gamma   90.00
#
_symmetry.space_group_name_H-M   'P 1'
#
loop_
_entity.id
_entity.type
_entity.pdbx_description
1 polymer ?
#
loop_
_entity_poly.entity_id
_entity_poly.type
_entity_poly.pdbx_seq_one_letter_code
_entity_poly.pdbx_strand_id
1 'polypeptide(L)' 'MPKLRRPLTVPNHAELDTGTTRAILRQATRYISEDELRPYFYTD' A
#
# COMPACT_ATOMS: atom_id res chain seq x y z
N MET A 1 4.67 21.38 14.61
CA MET A 1 5.08 21.15 13.21
C MET A 1 4.25 19.99 12.66
N PRO A 2 3.51 20.14 11.55
CA PRO A 2 2.78 19.02 10.97
C PRO A 2 3.77 17.92 10.54
N LYS A 3 3.43 16.64 10.78
CA LYS A 3 4.22 15.50 10.31
C LYS A 3 4.31 15.55 8.78
N LEU A 4 5.53 15.53 8.23
CA LEU A 4 5.77 15.41 6.79
C LEU A 4 5.28 14.03 6.32
N ARG A 5 4.23 14.00 5.49
CA ARG A 5 3.76 12.78 4.82
C ARG A 5 4.52 12.60 3.52
N ARG A 6 5.10 11.42 3.30
CA ARG A 6 5.76 11.06 2.04
C ARG A 6 4.88 10.07 1.29
N PRO A 7 4.66 10.25 -0.03
CA PRO A 7 3.92 9.28 -0.81
C PRO A 7 4.71 7.97 -0.92
N LEU A 8 3.99 6.84 -0.87
CA LEU A 8 4.51 5.54 -1.29
C LEU A 8 4.15 5.36 -2.77
N THR A 9 5.14 5.40 -3.65
CA THR A 9 4.91 5.22 -5.10
C THR A 9 5.10 3.75 -5.47
N VAL A 10 4.06 3.15 -6.05
CA VAL A 10 4.11 1.82 -6.67
C VAL A 10 4.02 2.02 -8.18
N PRO A 11 4.97 1.49 -8.99
CA PRO A 11 4.86 1.61 -10.43
C PRO A 11 3.60 0.91 -10.95
N ASN A 12 2.95 1.52 -11.95
CA ASN A 12 1.76 0.95 -12.57
C ASN A 12 2.17 -0.21 -13.50
N HIS A 13 1.88 -1.43 -13.08
CA HIS A 13 2.10 -2.64 -13.86
C HIS A 13 0.74 -3.24 -14.24
N ALA A 14 0.67 -3.88 -15.43
CA ALA A 14 -0.55 -4.55 -15.87
C ALA A 14 -0.97 -5.68 -14.90
N GLU A 15 0.01 -6.30 -14.26
CA GLU A 15 -0.18 -7.33 -13.23
C GLU A 15 0.95 -7.22 -12.20
N LEU A 16 0.62 -7.49 -10.93
CA LEU A 16 1.57 -7.64 -9.84
C LEU A 16 1.34 -9.01 -9.21
N ASP A 17 2.42 -9.74 -8.94
CA ASP A 17 2.31 -11.00 -8.21
C ASP A 17 1.75 -10.77 -6.79
N THR A 18 1.01 -11.75 -6.28
CA THR A 18 0.38 -11.68 -4.95
C THR A 18 1.42 -11.53 -3.82
N GLY A 19 2.61 -12.10 -3.97
CA GLY A 19 3.71 -11.91 -3.03
C GLY A 19 4.20 -10.46 -2.98
N THR A 20 4.24 -9.79 -4.13
CA THR A 20 4.61 -8.37 -4.25
C THR A 20 3.55 -7.48 -3.61
N THR A 21 2.27 -7.68 -3.91
CA THR A 21 1.18 -6.89 -3.31
C THR A 21 1.15 -7.05 -1.79
N ARG A 22 1.35 -8.27 -1.27
CA ARG A 22 1.45 -8.54 0.17
C ARG A 22 2.66 -7.87 0.83
N ALA A 23 3.79 -7.81 0.14
CA ALA A 23 4.98 -7.14 0.65
C ALA A 23 4.78 -5.62 0.76
N ILE A 24 4.14 -5.02 -0.25
CA ILE A 24 3.79 -3.59 -0.24
C ILE A 24 2.81 -3.30 0.91
N LEU A 25 1.74 -4.08 1.05
CA LEU A 25 0.76 -3.93 2.12
C LEU A 25 1.44 -3.96 3.50
N ARG A 26 2.30 -4.97 3.75
CA ARG A 26 3.05 -5.11 5.02
C ARG A 26 3.97 -3.92 5.32
N GLN A 27 4.52 -3.28 4.29
CA GLN A 27 5.37 -2.10 4.47
C GLN A 27 4.53 -0.85 4.73
N ALA A 28 3.41 -0.69 4.02
CA ALA A 28 2.51 0.45 4.14
C ALA A 28 1.77 0.48 5.50
N THR A 29 1.38 -0.67 6.04
CA THR A 29 0.68 -0.78 7.34
C THR A 29 1.49 -0.28 8.53
N ARG A 30 2.80 -0.05 8.37
CA ARG A 30 3.66 0.60 9.39
C ARG A 30 3.39 2.10 9.54
N TYR A 31 2.69 2.71 8.58
CA TYR A 31 2.50 4.16 8.49
C TYR A 31 1.03 4.58 8.39
N ILE A 32 0.19 3.74 7.79
CA ILE A 32 -1.24 3.98 7.53
C ILE A 32 -2.00 2.71 7.96
N SER A 33 -3.23 2.84 8.44
CA SER A 33 -4.02 1.66 8.86
C SER A 33 -4.34 0.73 7.69
N GLU A 34 -4.57 -0.55 7.97
CA GLU A 34 -4.97 -1.52 6.93
C GLU A 34 -6.35 -1.18 6.34
N ASP A 35 -7.28 -0.65 7.15
CA ASP A 35 -8.60 -0.21 6.69
C ASP A 35 -8.51 0.87 5.61
N GLU A 36 -7.57 1.80 5.75
CA GLU A 36 -7.30 2.84 4.73
C GLU A 36 -6.66 2.26 3.46
N LEU A 37 -5.96 1.13 3.55
CA LEU A 37 -5.28 0.48 2.42
C LEU A 37 -6.16 -0.54 1.70
N ARG A 38 -7.15 -1.12 2.40
CA ARG A 38 -8.00 -2.20 1.91
C ARG A 38 -8.61 -1.95 0.52
N PRO A 39 -9.12 -0.74 0.19
CA PRO A 39 -9.71 -0.46 -1.14
C PRO A 39 -8.72 -0.57 -2.32
N TYR A 40 -7.41 -0.57 -2.06
CA TYR A 40 -6.37 -0.63 -3.10
C TYR A 40 -5.79 -2.03 -3.29
N PHE A 41 -5.97 -2.93 -2.32
CA PHE A 41 -5.33 -4.26 -2.31
C PHE A 41 -6.32 -5.43 -2.40
N TYR A 42 -7.60 -5.20 -2.13
CA TYR A 42 -8.63 -6.24 -2.10
C TYR A 42 -9.83 -5.83 -2.96
N THR A 43 -10.47 -6.82 -3.58
CA THR A 43 -11.59 -6.64 -4.52
C THR A 43 -12.84 -7.39 -4.07
N ASP A 44 -13.06 -7.53 -2.75
CA ASP A 44 -14.28 -8.16 -2.20
C ASP A 44 -15.57 -7.62 -2.87
#